data_AF-A0A5C4NPV3-F1
#
_entry.id   AF-A0A5C4NPV3-F1
#
_cell.length_a   1.000
_cell.length_b   1.000
_cell.length_c   1.000
_cell.angle_alpha   90.00
_cell.angle_beta   90.00
_cell.angle_gamma   90.00
#
_symmetry.space_group_name_H-M   'P 1'
#
loop_
_entity.id
_entity.type
_entity.pdbx_description
1 polymer ?
#
loop_
_entity_poly.entity_id
_entity_poly.type
_entity_poly.pdbx_seq_one_letter_code
_entity_poly.pdbx_strand_id
1 'polypeptide(L)'
;MEQQAAMQAESSMQRQAPVPVAARAAPMPPPAKLDAGVWLVKIDALLKAGEGALAQEEWTAFRQAYPDYPVAEELRQRLEKQKQ
;
A
#
# COMPACT_ATOMS: atom_id res chain seq x y z
N MET A 1 35.78 43.21 -9.63
CA MET A 1 36.20 42.28 -8.55
C MET A 1 34.99 42.06 -7.67
N GLU A 2 34.69 40.77 -7.45
CA GLU A 2 33.99 40.24 -6.27
C GLU A 2 32.54 40.70 -6.05
N GLN A 3 31.58 39.87 -6.44
CA GLN A 3 30.46 39.51 -5.57
C GLN A 3 30.07 38.03 -5.84
N GLN A 4 30.78 37.11 -5.18
CA GLN A 4 30.19 36.05 -4.34
C GLN A 4 29.13 35.17 -5.04
N ALA A 5 29.41 33.99 -5.62
CA ALA A 5 30.15 32.84 -5.11
C ALA A 5 29.77 32.41 -3.68
N ALA A 6 28.48 32.39 -3.35
CA ALA A 6 27.99 31.80 -2.10
C ALA A 6 26.54 31.31 -2.21
N MET A 7 26.19 30.58 -3.28
CA MET A 7 24.92 29.84 -3.34
C MET A 7 25.13 28.46 -3.99
N GLN A 8 26.16 27.74 -3.52
CA GLN A 8 26.37 26.31 -3.78
C GLN A 8 26.56 25.60 -2.42
N ALA A 9 25.58 25.72 -1.51
CA ALA A 9 25.66 25.02 -0.22
C ALA A 9 24.28 24.68 0.39
N GLU A 10 23.21 24.60 -0.41
CA GLU A 10 21.98 23.90 0.00
C GLU A 10 21.79 22.61 -0.82
N SER A 11 22.92 21.96 -1.11
CA SER A 11 22.98 20.59 -1.62
C SER A 11 23.18 19.63 -0.45
N SER A 12 22.23 19.59 0.48
CA SER A 12 22.02 18.44 1.37
C SER A 12 20.81 18.70 2.25
N MET A 13 20.01 17.66 2.44
CA MET A 13 18.78 17.61 3.22
C MET A 13 17.56 18.19 2.48
N GLN A 14 16.50 17.37 2.40
CA GLN A 14 15.16 17.71 1.93
C GLN A 14 14.84 17.47 0.45
N ARG A 15 15.11 16.27 -0.05
CA ARG A 15 14.15 15.60 -0.94
C ARG A 15 13.94 14.16 -0.50
N GLN A 16 13.32 14.01 0.68
CA GLN A 16 12.46 12.85 0.89
C GLN A 16 11.40 12.94 -0.20
N ALA A 17 11.44 12.00 -1.15
CA ALA A 17 10.43 11.90 -2.18
C ALA A 17 9.06 11.85 -1.51
N PRO A 18 8.12 12.77 -1.81
CA PRO A 18 6.74 12.51 -1.47
C PRO A 18 6.36 11.29 -2.31
N VAL A 19 6.22 10.14 -1.66
CA VAL A 19 5.42 9.06 -2.24
C VAL A 19 4.10 9.71 -2.63
N PRO A 20 3.68 9.69 -3.91
CA PRO A 20 2.37 10.20 -4.25
C PRO A 20 1.38 9.22 -3.62
N VAL A 21 0.90 9.55 -2.41
CA VAL A 21 -0.35 8.99 -1.91
C VAL A 21 -1.39 9.49 -2.90
N ALA A 22 -1.74 8.59 -3.83
CA ALA A 22 -2.69 8.83 -4.87
C ALA A 22 -4.05 9.11 -4.24
N ALA A 23 -4.26 10.37 -3.88
CA ALA A 23 -5.57 10.94 -3.61
C ALA A 23 -6.32 10.99 -4.95
N ARG A 24 -7.06 9.92 -5.27
CA ARG A 24 -8.25 9.92 -6.13
C ARG A 24 -8.87 8.52 -6.19
N ALA A 25 -9.90 8.30 -5.40
CA ALA A 25 -11.01 7.45 -5.81
C ALA A 25 -12.29 7.95 -5.13
N ALA A 26 -13.29 8.21 -5.95
CA ALA A 26 -14.63 8.68 -5.59
C ALA A 26 -15.33 7.75 -4.58
N PRO A 27 -16.38 8.23 -3.87
CA PRO A 27 -17.17 7.38 -3.00
C PRO A 27 -17.94 6.34 -3.83
N MET A 28 -17.38 5.15 -3.96
CA MET A 28 -18.09 3.97 -4.42
C MET A 28 -18.83 3.39 -3.22
N PRO A 29 -20.15 3.13 -3.29
CA PRO A 29 -20.84 2.50 -2.17
C PRO A 29 -20.25 1.10 -1.96
N PRO A 30 -19.79 0.76 -0.75
CA PRO A 30 -19.15 -0.53 -0.53
C PRO A 30 -20.16 -1.66 -0.74
N PRO A 31 -19.84 -2.71 -1.52
CA PRO A 31 -20.65 -3.93 -1.55
C PRO A 31 -20.62 -4.53 -0.13
N ALA A 32 -21.77 -4.57 0.54
CA ALA A 32 -22.05 -5.28 1.79
C ALA A 32 -20.85 -5.44 2.76
N LYS A 33 -20.32 -4.29 3.23
CA LYS A 33 -19.49 -4.04 4.43
C LYS A 33 -18.83 -5.29 5.08
N LEU A 34 -17.88 -5.94 4.41
CA LEU A 34 -16.87 -6.69 5.14
C LEU A 34 -15.86 -5.68 5.66
N ASP A 35 -15.76 -5.52 6.99
CA ASP A 35 -14.75 -4.65 7.60
C ASP A 35 -13.35 -5.02 7.12
N ALA A 36 -12.49 -4.02 6.94
CA ALA A 36 -11.12 -4.21 6.47
C ALA A 36 -10.38 -5.29 7.28
N GLY A 37 -10.54 -5.29 8.61
CA GLY A 37 -9.97 -6.30 9.49
C GLY A 37 -10.45 -7.72 9.20
N VAL A 38 -11.74 -7.92 8.91
CA VAL A 38 -12.30 -9.23 8.56
C VAL A 38 -11.72 -9.73 7.23
N TRP A 39 -11.51 -8.82 6.29
CA TRP A 39 -10.96 -9.17 4.99
C TRP A 39 -9.49 -9.59 5.09
N LEU A 40 -8.69 -8.89 5.90
CA LEU A 40 -7.31 -9.27 6.18
C LEU A 40 -7.23 -10.65 6.85
N VAL A 41 -8.14 -10.95 7.78
CA VAL A 41 -8.25 -12.29 8.40
C VAL A 41 -8.62 -13.35 7.37
N LYS A 42 -9.54 -13.06 6.44
CA LYS A 42 -9.88 -13.95 5.33
C LYS A 42 -8.68 -14.23 4.43
N ILE A 43 -7.96 -13.19 4.03
CA ILE A 43 -6.74 -13.31 3.21
C ILE A 43 -5.68 -14.14 3.95
N ASP A 44 -5.44 -13.88 5.22
CA ASP A 44 -4.51 -14.67 6.05
C ASP A 44 -4.90 -16.14 6.14
N ALA A 45 -6.19 -16.45 6.32
CA ALA A 45 -6.70 -17.81 6.35
C ALA A 45 -6.50 -18.52 5.01
N LEU A 46 -6.74 -17.84 3.89
CA LEU A 46 -6.50 -18.37 2.54
C LEU A 46 -5.01 -18.64 2.31
N LEU A 47 -4.14 -17.72 2.71
CA LEU A 47 -2.69 -17.93 2.64
C LEU A 47 -2.24 -19.13 3.49
N LYS A 48 -2.82 -19.33 4.68
CA LYS A 48 -2.54 -20.49 5.54
C LYS A 48 -3.08 -21.80 4.96
N ALA A 49 -4.20 -21.75 4.25
CA ALA A 49 -4.78 -22.89 3.57
C ALA A 49 -4.02 -23.29 2.28
N GLY A 50 -3.05 -22.48 1.84
CA GLY A 50 -2.35 -22.66 0.57
C GLY A 50 -3.12 -22.11 -0.64
N GLU A 51 -4.25 -21.45 -0.41
CA GLU A 51 -5.12 -20.83 -1.42
C GLU A 51 -4.54 -19.47 -1.87
N GLY A 52 -3.32 -19.48 -2.40
CA GLY A 52 -2.60 -18.28 -2.81
C GLY A 52 -3.33 -17.47 -3.89
N ALA A 53 -3.94 -18.15 -4.86
CA ALA A 53 -4.74 -17.52 -5.92
C ALA A 53 -5.92 -16.75 -5.34
N LEU A 54 -6.72 -17.40 -4.47
CA LEU A 54 -7.88 -16.78 -3.83
C LEU A 54 -7.46 -15.63 -2.90
N ALA A 55 -6.38 -15.79 -2.14
CA ALA A 55 -5.83 -14.74 -1.29
C ALA A 55 -5.46 -13.48 -2.10
N GLN A 56 -4.98 -13.66 -3.33
CA GLN A 56 -4.58 -12.56 -4.21
C GLN A 56 -5.80 -11.86 -4.86
N GLU A 57 -6.86 -12.59 -5.17
CA GLU A 57 -8.14 -12.01 -5.59
C GLU A 57 -8.75 -11.16 -4.48
N GLU A 58 -8.82 -11.71 -3.27
CA GLU A 58 -9.32 -11.01 -2.10
C GLU A 58 -8.44 -9.80 -1.74
N TRP A 59 -7.11 -9.92 -1.89
CA TRP A 59 -6.19 -8.79 -1.73
C TRP A 59 -6.43 -7.68 -2.76
N THR A 60 -6.73 -8.04 -4.01
CA THR A 60 -7.01 -7.07 -5.07
C THR A 60 -8.31 -6.33 -4.77
N ALA A 61 -9.35 -7.06 -4.40
CA ALA A 61 -10.63 -6.47 -3.98
C ALA A 61 -10.44 -5.61 -2.71
N PHE A 62 -9.62 -6.07 -1.76
CA PHE A 62 -9.25 -5.33 -0.55
C PHE A 62 -8.62 -3.99 -0.87
N ARG A 63 -7.61 -3.96 -1.73
CA ARG A 63 -6.94 -2.72 -2.12
C ARG A 63 -7.85 -1.76 -2.89
N GLN A 64 -8.85 -2.29 -3.61
CA GLN A 64 -9.84 -1.46 -4.30
C GLN A 64 -10.85 -0.83 -3.34
N ALA A 65 -11.36 -1.57 -2.36
CA ALA A 65 -12.34 -1.02 -1.41
C ALA A 65 -11.68 -0.24 -0.25
N TYR A 66 -10.44 -0.60 0.11
CA TYR A 66 -9.67 0.00 1.19
C TYR A 66 -8.29 0.49 0.71
N PRO A 67 -8.25 1.47 -0.21
CA PRO A 67 -6.99 1.99 -0.76
C PRO A 67 -6.13 2.72 0.28
N ASP A 68 -6.77 3.31 1.31
CA ASP A 68 -6.12 4.08 2.38
C ASP A 68 -5.85 3.25 3.64
N TYR A 69 -6.25 1.98 3.67
CA TYR A 69 -6.08 1.16 4.87
C TYR A 69 -4.63 0.65 5.00
N PRO A 70 -3.98 0.87 6.14
CA PRO A 70 -2.62 0.41 6.37
C PRO A 70 -2.61 -1.11 6.52
N VAL A 71 -2.01 -1.79 5.54
CA VAL A 71 -1.81 -3.24 5.62
C VAL A 71 -0.43 -3.52 6.19
N ALA A 72 -0.40 -4.39 7.20
CA ALA A 72 0.84 -4.92 7.76
C ALA A 72 1.74 -5.50 6.66
N GLU A 73 3.02 -5.12 6.67
CA GLU A 73 4.01 -5.60 5.70
C GLU A 73 4.09 -7.13 5.68
N GLU A 74 3.85 -7.77 6.82
CA GLU A 74 3.82 -9.23 6.95
C GLU A 74 2.77 -9.90 6.03
N LEU A 75 1.57 -9.30 5.88
CA LEU A 75 0.57 -9.86 4.97
C LEU A 75 0.98 -9.69 3.50
N ARG A 76 1.60 -8.55 3.16
CA ARG A 76 2.15 -8.30 1.81
C ARG A 76 3.24 -9.30 1.46
N GLN A 77 4.19 -9.53 2.36
CA GLN A 77 5.27 -10.49 2.17
C GLN A 77 4.75 -11.92 1.97
N ARG A 78 3.66 -12.29 2.66
CA ARG A 78 3.03 -13.61 2.49
C ARG A 78 2.31 -13.74 1.15
N LEU A 79 1.65 -12.69 0.68
CA LEU A 79 1.09 -12.63 -0.67
C LEU A 79 2.18 -12.71 -1.75
N GLU A 80 3.32 -12.07 -1.55
CA GLU A 80 4.47 -12.13 -2.48
C GLU A 80 5.07 -13.53 -2.53
N LYS A 81 5.21 -14.20 -1.37
CA LYS A 81 5.68 -15.59 -1.30
C LYS A 81 4.78 -16.59 -2.02
N GLN A 82 3.45 -16.37 -2.01
CA GLN A 82 2.51 -17.24 -2.73
C GLN A 82 2.52 -17.03 -4.26
N LYS A 83 3.24 -16.03 -4.77
CA LYS A 83 3.34 -15.73 -6.20
C LYS A 83 4.59 -16.37 -6.85
N GLN A 84 5.49 -16.95 -6.05
CA GLN A 84 6.67 -17.70 -6.51
C GLN A 84 6.36 -19.19 -6.66
#